data_AF-A0A2N1RSW2-F1
#
_entry.id   AF-A0A2N1RSW2-F1
#
_cell.length_a   1.000
_cell.length_b   1.000
_cell.length_c   1.000
_cell.angle_alpha   90.00
_cell.angle_beta   90.00
_cell.angle_gamma   90.00
#
_symmetry.space_group_name_H-M   'P 1'
#
loop_
_entity.id
_entity.type
_entity.pdbx_description
1 polymer ?
#
loop_
_entity_poly.entity_id
_entity_poly.type
_entity_poly.pdbx_seq_one_letter_code
_entity_poly.pdbx_strand_id
1 'polypeptide(L)'
;MSLIIFLSSGLFLGWSFGANNAGNVFGTAVGSKMVSFKVAAVVTSFFLILGSYVSGAGATRTLGKLGSVNEIGGAFIVALAAAVAIFWMTRINLPVSTSQTIVGSIIGWNFFSGSITDYESLMKIVSSWVVAPVIAGLFAVLINSIVRRLLRRVKIHILYFDFYNRIGLIIVGGFGAYSLGANNIANVMGVFVPVAPFRPIETIIGTISGNEQLFILGGIAMAVGVCTYSAKIMQTVGNNIIPLTPLTALVVVFSSSSVLFLFSSQNLERFLAGMGLPTIPLVPISSAQAVVGAIIGIGLYQGGGGMNFRLLGKIASGWVTAPVLACLISFVSLFIIQNVFNQPVYRPVKFNMSSDVERRLVTEGITFLAMDQFVDKEFSTAVEFRQALKTHAPDLEVWDMNRVVELSELRNIIVNTEIIQYEIDEGWFTPEQAGILKELNGRSFNYSWELRDELEKLSPAWRMKKNTPQGRHFNRDMISKLDYLYKKFWVIK
;
A
#
# COMPACT_ATOMS: atom_id res chain seq x y z
N MET A 1 14.29 -1.19 -23.17
CA MET A 1 15.32 -1.80 -22.30
C MET A 1 15.31 -1.22 -20.88
N SER A 2 15.21 0.11 -20.71
CA SER A 2 15.26 0.80 -19.41
C SER A 2 14.13 0.43 -18.43
N LEU A 3 12.87 0.36 -18.88
CA LEU A 3 11.72 0.11 -18.01
C LEU A 3 11.77 -1.24 -17.27
N ILE A 4 12.19 -2.31 -17.95
CA ILE A 4 12.28 -3.65 -17.36
C ILE A 4 13.31 -3.68 -16.23
N ILE A 5 14.42 -2.97 -16.39
CA ILE A 5 15.45 -2.83 -15.36
C ILE A 5 14.88 -2.11 -14.14
N PHE A 6 14.16 -1.01 -14.33
CA PHE A 6 13.57 -0.28 -13.19
C PHE A 6 12.45 -1.05 -12.49
N LEU A 7 11.67 -1.86 -13.21
CA LEU A 7 10.67 -2.73 -12.58
C LEU A 7 11.28 -3.96 -11.92
N SER A 8 12.53 -4.31 -12.24
CA SER A 8 13.17 -5.53 -11.75
C SER A 8 13.27 -5.59 -10.22
N SER A 9 13.44 -4.45 -9.53
CA SER A 9 13.45 -4.46 -8.06
C SER A 9 12.08 -4.69 -7.46
N GLY A 10 11.00 -4.17 -8.07
CA GLY A 10 9.62 -4.49 -7.71
C GLY A 10 9.30 -5.96 -7.95
N LEU A 11 9.72 -6.51 -9.10
CA LEU A 11 9.57 -7.94 -9.40
C LEU A 11 10.37 -8.81 -8.42
N PHE A 12 11.60 -8.42 -8.08
CA PHE A 12 12.43 -9.11 -7.09
C PHE A 12 11.82 -9.06 -5.69
N LEU A 13 11.28 -7.91 -5.28
CA LEU A 13 10.54 -7.76 -4.03
C LEU A 13 9.29 -8.66 -4.03
N GLY A 14 8.57 -8.73 -5.15
CA GLY A 14 7.43 -9.63 -5.34
C GLY A 14 7.82 -11.10 -5.21
N TRP A 15 8.86 -11.52 -5.93
CA TRP A 15 9.40 -12.88 -5.83
C TRP A 15 9.82 -13.22 -4.39
N SER A 16 10.56 -12.33 -3.73
CA SER A 16 10.99 -12.49 -2.34
C SER A 16 9.79 -12.58 -1.39
N PHE A 17 8.76 -11.75 -1.60
CA PHE A 17 7.52 -11.81 -0.83
C PHE A 17 6.82 -13.15 -0.98
N GLY A 18 6.60 -13.61 -2.22
CA GLY A 18 5.94 -14.89 -2.50
C GLY A 18 6.70 -16.08 -1.93
N ALA A 19 8.03 -16.06 -2.01
CA ALA A 19 8.89 -17.06 -1.41
C ALA A 19 8.69 -17.17 0.11
N ASN A 20 8.64 -16.03 0.82
CA ASN A 20 8.63 -15.99 2.28
C ASN A 20 7.24 -16.15 2.89
N ASN A 21 6.19 -15.63 2.25
CA ASN A 21 4.88 -15.46 2.89
C ASN A 21 3.90 -16.58 2.58
N ALA A 22 4.18 -17.46 1.60
CA ALA A 22 3.30 -18.58 1.29
C ALA A 22 3.15 -19.57 2.47
N GLY A 23 4.18 -19.68 3.31
CA GLY A 23 4.13 -20.45 4.55
C GLY A 23 3.07 -19.96 5.55
N ASN A 24 2.72 -18.67 5.53
CA ASN A 24 1.71 -18.11 6.42
C ASN A 24 0.29 -18.64 6.13
N VAL A 25 0.07 -19.14 4.91
CA VAL A 25 -1.23 -19.62 4.46
C VAL A 25 -1.28 -21.15 4.42
N PHE A 26 -0.26 -21.79 3.83
CA PHE A 26 -0.25 -23.24 3.62
C PHE A 26 0.83 -23.99 4.40
N GLY A 27 1.67 -23.32 5.18
CA GLY A 27 2.79 -23.96 5.88
C GLY A 27 2.35 -25.10 6.80
N THR A 28 1.35 -24.85 7.63
CA THR A 28 0.80 -25.89 8.52
C THR A 28 0.14 -27.04 7.75
N ALA A 29 -0.50 -26.76 6.60
CA ALA A 29 -1.16 -27.78 5.79
C ALA A 29 -0.16 -28.68 5.05
N VAL A 30 0.95 -28.10 4.57
CA VAL A 30 2.03 -28.80 3.87
C VAL A 30 2.93 -29.54 4.86
N GLY A 31 3.33 -28.89 5.96
CA GLY A 31 4.15 -29.49 7.02
C GLY A 31 3.48 -30.69 7.70
N SER A 32 2.14 -30.66 7.87
CA SER A 32 1.36 -31.80 8.39
C SER A 32 1.05 -32.89 7.36
N LYS A 33 1.53 -32.75 6.11
CA LYS A 33 1.23 -33.64 4.97
C LYS A 33 -0.27 -33.79 4.66
N MET A 34 -1.09 -32.84 5.10
CA MET A 34 -2.52 -32.81 4.77
C MET A 34 -2.78 -32.32 3.35
N VAL A 35 -1.92 -31.41 2.86
CA VAL A 35 -1.94 -30.87 1.50
C VAL A 35 -0.54 -31.01 0.90
N SER A 36 -0.45 -31.45 -0.36
CA SER A 36 0.84 -31.53 -1.04
C SER A 36 1.35 -30.13 -1.42
N PHE A 37 2.66 -29.94 -1.43
CA PHE A 37 3.27 -28.66 -1.83
C PHE A 37 2.79 -28.21 -3.22
N LYS A 38 2.66 -29.14 -4.18
CA LYS A 38 2.22 -28.83 -5.55
C LYS A 38 0.83 -28.20 -5.56
N VAL A 39 -0.12 -28.77 -4.82
CA VAL A 39 -1.48 -28.24 -4.72
C VAL A 39 -1.48 -26.90 -4.01
N ALA A 40 -0.78 -26.79 -2.88
CA ALA A 40 -0.66 -25.53 -2.15
C ALA A 40 -0.07 -24.40 -3.01
N ALA A 41 0.98 -24.68 -3.78
CA ALA A 41 1.63 -23.71 -4.65
C ALA A 41 0.70 -23.24 -5.79
N VAL A 42 -0.01 -24.17 -6.47
CA VAL A 42 -0.94 -23.82 -7.54
C VAL A 42 -2.10 -22.98 -7.03
N VAL A 43 -2.73 -23.41 -5.92
CA VAL A 43 -3.85 -22.69 -5.31
C VAL A 43 -3.39 -21.30 -4.85
N THR A 44 -2.23 -21.23 -4.18
CA THR A 44 -1.68 -19.94 -3.73
C THR A 44 -1.44 -19.01 -4.91
N SER A 45 -0.72 -19.46 -5.95
CA SER A 45 -0.38 -18.65 -7.10
C SER A 45 -1.61 -18.09 -7.81
N PHE A 46 -2.64 -18.92 -8.05
CA PHE A 46 -3.87 -18.48 -8.70
C PHE A 46 -4.61 -17.41 -7.89
N PHE A 47 -4.92 -17.69 -6.62
CA PHE A 47 -5.68 -16.76 -5.79
C PHE A 47 -4.89 -15.50 -5.44
N LEU A 48 -3.56 -15.61 -5.30
CA LEU A 48 -2.69 -14.47 -5.03
C LEU A 48 -2.65 -13.49 -6.21
N ILE A 49 -2.53 -13.98 -7.45
CA ILE A 49 -2.64 -13.14 -8.65
C ILE A 49 -4.03 -12.51 -8.72
N LEU A 50 -5.08 -13.31 -8.51
CA LEU A 50 -6.46 -12.82 -8.54
C LEU A 50 -6.71 -11.71 -7.50
N GLY A 51 -6.24 -11.89 -6.26
CA GLY A 51 -6.36 -10.89 -5.22
C GLY A 51 -5.60 -9.60 -5.54
N SER A 52 -4.39 -9.73 -6.09
CA SER A 52 -3.56 -8.61 -6.51
C SER A 52 -4.27 -7.76 -7.58
N TYR A 53 -4.85 -8.41 -8.58
CA TYR A 53 -5.60 -7.75 -9.66
C TYR A 53 -6.90 -7.11 -9.15
N VAL A 54 -7.75 -7.88 -8.47
CA VAL A 54 -9.13 -7.44 -8.14
C VAL A 54 -9.18 -6.42 -6.98
N SER A 55 -8.29 -6.55 -5.98
CA SER A 55 -8.38 -5.76 -4.74
C SER A 55 -7.11 -5.01 -4.37
N GLY A 56 -6.09 -5.01 -5.24
CA GLY A 56 -4.80 -4.36 -5.00
C GLY A 56 -4.81 -2.84 -4.90
N ALA A 57 -5.78 -2.19 -5.56
CA ALA A 57 -5.82 -0.73 -5.67
C ALA A 57 -6.04 -0.01 -4.32
N GLY A 58 -6.70 -0.66 -3.35
CA GLY A 58 -7.07 -0.04 -2.07
C GLY A 58 -5.87 0.40 -1.25
N ALA A 59 -5.04 -0.57 -0.82
CA ALA A 59 -3.88 -0.31 0.02
C ALA A 59 -2.79 0.50 -0.69
N THR A 60 -2.72 0.39 -2.03
CA THR A 60 -1.70 1.06 -2.85
C THR A 60 -1.81 2.59 -2.79
N ARG A 61 -3.02 3.14 -2.73
CA ARG A 61 -3.22 4.60 -2.66
C ARG A 61 -2.62 5.21 -1.41
N THR A 62 -2.81 4.58 -0.24
CA THR A 62 -2.26 5.09 1.02
C THR A 62 -0.74 5.00 1.06
N LEU A 63 -0.16 3.92 0.49
CA LEU A 63 1.28 3.80 0.38
C LEU A 63 1.88 4.83 -0.59
N GLY A 64 1.21 5.10 -1.72
CA GLY A 64 1.65 6.10 -2.69
C GLY A 64 1.69 7.52 -2.12
N LYS A 65 0.69 7.89 -1.30
CA LYS A 65 0.64 9.21 -0.62
C LYS A 65 1.75 9.42 0.40
N LEU A 66 2.23 8.35 1.04
CA LEU A 66 3.27 8.44 2.06
C LEU A 66 4.59 9.01 1.52
N GLY A 67 4.95 8.58 0.31
CA GLY A 67 6.23 8.89 -0.31
C GLY A 67 6.16 9.83 -1.50
N SER A 68 5.04 9.91 -2.21
CA SER A 68 4.93 10.65 -3.47
C SER A 68 6.14 10.45 -4.40
N VAL A 69 6.69 9.23 -4.42
CA VAL A 69 7.89 8.88 -5.19
C VAL A 69 7.63 9.23 -6.64
N ASN A 70 8.35 10.23 -7.15
CA ASN A 70 8.01 10.91 -8.40
C ASN A 70 8.96 10.58 -9.57
N GLU A 71 9.95 9.72 -9.32
CA GLU A 71 10.87 9.26 -10.35
C GLU A 71 11.06 7.73 -10.31
N ILE A 72 11.22 7.14 -11.50
CA ILE A 72 11.30 5.68 -11.64
C ILE A 72 12.58 5.11 -11.01
N GLY A 73 13.68 5.86 -11.06
CA GLY A 73 14.93 5.50 -10.38
C GLY A 73 14.77 5.48 -8.85
N GLY A 74 13.99 6.41 -8.30
CA GLY A 74 13.63 6.44 -6.88
C GLY A 74 12.80 5.22 -6.49
N ALA A 75 11.75 4.91 -7.26
CA ALA A 75 10.90 3.75 -7.04
C ALA A 75 11.71 2.43 -7.09
N PHE A 76 12.65 2.32 -8.04
CA PHE A 76 13.56 1.19 -8.14
C PHE A 76 14.38 1.00 -6.85
N ILE A 77 14.98 2.07 -6.33
CA ILE A 77 15.83 1.99 -5.14
C ILE A 77 15.04 1.76 -3.86
N VAL A 78 13.85 2.37 -3.73
CA VAL A 78 12.97 2.13 -2.58
C VAL A 78 12.57 0.64 -2.51
N ALA A 79 12.15 0.05 -3.63
CA ALA A 79 11.80 -1.37 -3.67
C ALA A 79 13.03 -2.28 -3.47
N LEU A 80 14.18 -1.93 -4.04
CA LEU A 80 15.42 -2.69 -3.89
C LEU A 80 15.93 -2.68 -2.44
N ALA A 81 15.93 -1.51 -1.80
CA ALA A 81 16.35 -1.34 -0.41
C ALA A 81 15.48 -2.18 0.54
N ALA A 82 14.15 -2.18 0.32
CA ALA A 82 13.25 -3.04 1.07
C ALA A 82 13.55 -4.52 0.86
N ALA A 83 13.75 -4.95 -0.40
CA ALA A 83 14.06 -6.34 -0.72
C ALA A 83 15.39 -6.80 -0.10
N VAL A 84 16.43 -5.96 -0.17
CA VAL A 84 17.74 -6.23 0.45
C VAL A 84 17.62 -6.30 1.96
N ALA A 85 16.95 -5.33 2.61
CA ALA A 85 16.73 -5.35 4.05
C ALA A 85 16.00 -6.63 4.50
N ILE A 86 14.95 -7.04 3.78
CA ILE A 86 14.24 -8.30 4.06
C ILE A 86 15.17 -9.49 3.89
N PHE A 87 15.93 -9.56 2.79
CA PHE A 87 16.86 -10.65 2.53
C PHE A 87 17.91 -10.82 3.64
N TRP A 88 18.51 -9.71 4.09
CA TRP A 88 19.48 -9.69 5.18
C TRP A 88 18.86 -10.14 6.51
N MET A 89 17.66 -9.65 6.82
CA MET A 89 16.93 -10.05 8.03
C MET A 89 16.52 -11.53 8.02
N THR A 90 16.08 -12.05 6.87
CA THR A 90 15.77 -13.47 6.70
C THR A 90 17.02 -14.33 6.85
N ARG A 91 18.19 -13.89 6.37
CA ARG A 91 19.48 -14.60 6.55
C ARG A 91 19.87 -14.78 8.02
N ILE A 92 19.54 -13.82 8.88
CA ILE A 92 19.78 -13.91 10.33
C ILE A 92 18.62 -14.56 11.10
N ASN A 93 17.69 -15.22 10.40
CA ASN A 93 16.52 -15.92 10.95
C ASN A 93 15.59 -15.03 11.78
N LEU A 94 15.49 -13.74 11.45
CA LEU A 94 14.51 -12.82 12.04
C LEU A 94 13.35 -12.63 11.05
N PRO A 95 12.13 -13.09 11.38
CA PRO A 95 10.98 -12.85 10.52
C PRO A 95 10.62 -11.37 10.55
N VAL A 96 10.46 -10.78 9.37
CA VAL A 96 10.23 -9.34 9.19
C VAL A 96 8.97 -9.07 8.40
N SER A 97 8.46 -7.85 8.55
CA SER A 97 7.26 -7.39 7.87
C SER A 97 7.63 -6.61 6.62
N THR A 98 7.29 -7.14 5.44
CA THR A 98 7.47 -6.43 4.16
C THR A 98 6.80 -5.05 4.16
N SER A 99 5.59 -4.92 4.73
CA SER A 99 4.84 -3.65 4.81
C SER A 99 5.59 -2.60 5.64
N GLN A 100 6.28 -3.02 6.71
CA GLN A 100 7.04 -2.08 7.54
C GLN A 100 8.36 -1.70 6.86
N THR A 101 9.02 -2.67 6.22
CA THR A 101 10.30 -2.46 5.53
C THR A 101 10.16 -1.50 4.33
N ILE A 102 9.09 -1.63 3.53
CA ILE A 102 8.87 -0.72 2.40
C ILE A 102 8.56 0.70 2.88
N VAL A 103 7.79 0.85 3.96
CA VAL A 103 7.52 2.15 4.60
C VAL A 103 8.82 2.79 5.10
N GLY A 104 9.70 2.00 5.73
CA GLY A 104 11.04 2.48 6.11
C GLY A 104 11.86 2.97 4.91
N SER A 105 11.82 2.24 3.80
CA SER A 105 12.51 2.64 2.56
C SER A 105 11.95 3.93 1.97
N ILE A 106 10.62 4.10 1.97
CA ILE A 106 9.95 5.33 1.53
C ILE A 106 10.37 6.53 2.39
N ILE A 107 10.43 6.36 3.72
CA ILE A 107 10.92 7.41 4.63
C ILE A 107 12.37 7.78 4.30
N GLY A 108 13.22 6.80 3.98
CA GLY A 108 14.58 7.04 3.50
C GLY A 108 14.63 7.88 2.22
N TRP A 109 13.71 7.62 1.28
CA TRP A 109 13.56 8.45 0.08
C TRP A 109 13.08 9.86 0.39
N ASN A 110 12.10 10.04 1.29
CA ASN A 110 11.62 11.36 1.71
C ASN A 110 12.75 12.21 2.32
N PHE A 111 13.59 11.61 3.17
CA PHE A 111 14.76 12.29 3.73
C PHE A 111 15.79 12.67 2.67
N PHE A 112 15.98 11.84 1.66
CA PHE A 112 16.91 12.12 0.57
C PHE A 112 16.39 13.20 -0.40
N SER A 113 15.11 13.14 -0.77
CA SER A 113 14.48 14.06 -1.74
C SER A 113 14.06 15.40 -1.15
N GLY A 114 14.08 15.56 0.17
CA GLY A 114 13.56 16.75 0.85
C GLY A 114 12.03 16.84 0.80
N SER A 115 11.35 15.72 0.58
CA SER A 115 9.88 15.63 0.56
C SER A 115 9.31 15.48 1.97
N ILE A 116 8.15 16.09 2.23
CA ILE A 116 7.44 15.94 3.50
C ILE A 116 6.79 14.55 3.55
N THR A 117 7.02 13.82 4.63
CA THR A 117 6.29 12.58 4.90
C THR A 117 4.86 12.91 5.32
N ASP A 118 3.86 12.37 4.62
CA ASP A 118 2.45 12.50 5.00
C ASP A 118 2.21 11.79 6.34
N TYR A 119 2.10 12.61 7.40
CA TYR A 119 1.92 12.12 8.77
C TYR A 119 0.55 11.45 8.97
N GLU A 120 -0.49 11.89 8.26
CA GLU A 120 -1.82 11.27 8.36
C GLU A 120 -1.79 9.85 7.80
N SER A 121 -1.18 9.68 6.62
CA SER A 121 -0.97 8.38 5.99
C SER A 121 -0.05 7.49 6.83
N LEU A 122 1.06 8.04 7.34
CA LEU A 122 1.98 7.32 8.22
C LEU A 122 1.27 6.83 9.50
N MET A 123 0.52 7.70 10.16
CA MET A 123 -0.17 7.35 11.40
C MET A 123 -1.23 6.27 11.18
N LYS A 124 -1.98 6.32 10.08
CA LYS A 124 -2.92 5.24 9.70
C LYS A 124 -2.22 3.91 9.51
N ILE A 125 -1.06 3.91 8.84
CA ILE A 125 -0.26 2.71 8.60
C ILE A 125 0.30 2.16 9.93
N VAL A 126 0.96 2.98 10.73
CA VAL A 126 1.56 2.57 12.02
C VAL A 126 0.50 2.07 13.00
N SER A 127 -0.66 2.76 13.08
CA SER A 127 -1.80 2.31 13.90
C SER A 127 -2.29 0.93 13.48
N SER A 128 -2.34 0.66 12.17
CA SER A 128 -2.77 -0.64 11.65
C SER A 128 -1.85 -1.79 12.06
N TRP A 129 -0.56 -1.53 12.27
CA TRP A 129 0.41 -2.55 12.70
C TRP A 129 0.18 -3.01 14.15
N VAL A 130 -0.43 -2.17 14.97
CA VAL A 130 -0.82 -2.51 16.35
C VAL A 130 -2.22 -3.11 16.37
N VAL A 131 -3.16 -2.52 15.63
CA VAL A 131 -4.58 -2.92 15.64
C VAL A 131 -4.81 -4.26 14.93
N ALA A 132 -4.15 -4.51 13.79
CA ALA A 132 -4.42 -5.71 13.00
C ALA A 132 -4.09 -7.02 13.73
N PRO A 133 -2.95 -7.17 14.45
CA PRO A 133 -2.67 -8.37 15.23
C PRO A 133 -3.68 -8.60 16.36
N VAL A 134 -4.13 -7.53 17.01
CA VAL A 134 -5.14 -7.61 18.08
C VAL A 134 -6.47 -8.11 17.52
N ILE A 135 -6.96 -7.52 16.43
CA ILE A 135 -8.20 -7.97 15.77
C ILE A 135 -8.05 -9.42 15.29
N ALA A 136 -6.90 -9.80 14.71
CA ALA A 136 -6.65 -11.16 14.27
C ALA A 136 -6.67 -12.16 15.43
N GLY A 137 -6.11 -11.79 16.59
CA GLY A 137 -6.20 -12.55 17.84
C GLY A 137 -7.65 -12.73 18.31
N LEU A 138 -8.42 -11.65 18.35
CA LEU A 138 -9.83 -11.69 18.76
C LEU A 138 -10.67 -12.55 17.82
N PHE A 139 -10.48 -12.42 16.51
CA PHE A 139 -11.12 -13.27 15.50
C PHE A 139 -10.75 -14.73 15.70
N ALA A 140 -9.47 -15.03 15.93
CA ALA A 140 -9.02 -16.39 16.15
C ALA A 140 -9.66 -17.01 17.40
N VAL A 141 -9.74 -16.28 18.51
CA VAL A 141 -10.44 -16.74 19.71
C VAL A 141 -11.92 -16.99 19.41
N LEU A 142 -12.62 -16.02 18.83
CA LEU A 142 -14.05 -16.10 18.54
C LEU A 142 -14.38 -17.30 17.64
N ILE A 143 -13.68 -17.42 16.51
CA ILE A 143 -13.89 -18.49 15.54
C ILE A 143 -13.55 -19.84 16.16
N ASN A 144 -12.43 -19.94 16.90
CA ASN A 144 -12.05 -21.19 17.57
C ASN A 144 -13.08 -21.61 18.62
N SER A 145 -13.64 -20.67 19.39
CA SER A 145 -14.72 -20.96 20.35
C SER A 145 -15.98 -21.49 19.67
N ILE A 146 -16.39 -20.87 18.55
CA ILE A 146 -17.56 -21.30 17.78
C ILE A 146 -17.34 -22.70 17.20
N VAL A 147 -16.20 -22.91 16.52
CA VAL A 147 -15.85 -24.17 15.88
C VAL A 147 -15.77 -25.30 16.91
N ARG A 148 -15.10 -25.09 18.06
CA ARG A 148 -15.02 -26.11 19.11
C ARG A 148 -16.38 -26.42 19.73
N ARG A 149 -17.23 -25.41 19.91
CA ARG A 149 -18.61 -25.62 20.43
C ARG A 149 -19.45 -26.43 19.45
N LEU A 150 -19.34 -26.16 18.15
CA LEU A 150 -20.05 -26.89 17.10
C LEU A 150 -19.56 -28.34 17.02
N LEU A 151 -18.24 -28.56 16.99
CA LEU A 151 -17.65 -29.91 16.93
C LEU A 151 -17.98 -30.77 18.16
N ARG A 152 -18.21 -30.18 19.34
CA ARG A 152 -18.69 -30.92 20.51
C ARG A 152 -20.15 -31.39 20.36
N ARG A 153 -20.96 -30.70 19.56
CA ARG A 153 -22.37 -31.07 19.30
C ARG A 153 -22.49 -32.10 18.19
N VAL A 154 -21.61 -32.06 17.20
CA VAL A 154 -21.64 -32.97 16.04
C VAL A 154 -20.69 -34.15 16.28
N LYS A 155 -21.23 -35.36 16.43
CA LYS A 155 -20.42 -36.58 16.52
C LYS A 155 -19.97 -37.02 15.11
N ILE A 156 -18.93 -36.39 14.59
CA ILE A 156 -18.33 -36.73 13.29
C ILE A 156 -17.33 -37.86 13.49
N HIS A 157 -17.41 -38.90 12.66
CA HIS A 157 -16.40 -39.96 12.62
C HIS A 157 -15.04 -39.40 12.17
N ILE A 158 -13.93 -39.89 12.74
CA ILE A 158 -12.59 -39.30 12.57
C ILE A 158 -12.14 -39.19 11.10
N LEU A 159 -12.52 -40.16 10.25
CA LEU A 159 -12.20 -40.16 8.81
C LEU A 159 -12.90 -39.02 8.05
N TYR A 160 -14.19 -38.79 8.31
CA TYR A 160 -14.91 -37.66 7.69
C TYR A 160 -14.37 -36.33 8.21
N PHE A 161 -13.99 -36.26 9.49
CA PHE A 161 -13.36 -35.08 10.06
C PHE A 161 -12.02 -34.74 9.39
N ASP A 162 -11.15 -35.72 9.14
CA ASP A 162 -9.90 -35.52 8.41
C ASP A 162 -10.16 -35.01 6.97
N PHE A 163 -11.12 -35.63 6.27
CA PHE A 163 -11.52 -35.22 4.93
C PHE A 163 -12.01 -33.76 4.88
N TYR A 164 -12.93 -33.37 5.78
CA TYR A 164 -13.42 -31.99 5.84
C TYR A 164 -12.32 -30.99 6.20
N ASN A 165 -11.37 -31.36 7.08
CA ASN A 165 -10.24 -30.49 7.38
C ASN A 165 -9.35 -30.28 6.15
N ARG A 166 -9.08 -31.33 5.35
CA ARG A 166 -8.29 -31.19 4.12
C ARG A 166 -8.95 -30.24 3.12
N ILE A 167 -10.26 -30.38 2.90
CA ILE A 167 -11.03 -29.46 2.06
C ILE A 167 -11.01 -28.05 2.64
N GLY A 168 -11.24 -27.92 3.95
CA GLY A 168 -11.21 -26.64 4.65
C GLY A 168 -9.86 -25.92 4.51
N LEU A 169 -8.74 -26.64 4.60
CA LEU A 169 -7.40 -26.08 4.42
C LEU A 169 -7.19 -25.55 2.99
N ILE A 170 -7.74 -26.20 1.97
CA ILE A 170 -7.66 -25.71 0.58
C ILE A 170 -8.52 -24.46 0.39
N ILE A 171 -9.76 -24.45 0.89
CA ILE A 171 -10.68 -23.32 0.75
C ILE A 171 -10.17 -22.10 1.53
N VAL A 172 -9.87 -22.27 2.81
CA VAL A 172 -9.34 -21.22 3.67
C VAL A 172 -7.96 -20.77 3.19
N GLY A 173 -7.13 -21.69 2.71
CA GLY A 173 -5.85 -21.37 2.11
C GLY A 173 -5.99 -20.56 0.81
N GLY A 174 -6.97 -20.88 -0.04
CA GLY A 174 -7.29 -20.08 -1.22
C GLY A 174 -7.74 -18.66 -0.86
N PHE A 175 -8.65 -18.53 0.11
CA PHE A 175 -9.06 -17.23 0.65
C PHE A 175 -7.88 -16.44 1.27
N GLY A 176 -6.99 -17.14 1.96
CA GLY A 176 -5.80 -16.54 2.54
C GLY A 176 -4.80 -16.06 1.49
N ALA A 177 -4.59 -16.84 0.44
CA ALA A 177 -3.76 -16.43 -0.69
C ALA A 177 -4.35 -15.22 -1.44
N TYR A 178 -5.67 -15.18 -1.63
CA TYR A 178 -6.37 -14.01 -2.20
C TYR A 178 -6.14 -12.75 -1.35
N SER A 179 -6.39 -12.86 -0.04
CA SER A 179 -6.27 -11.74 0.88
C SER A 179 -4.83 -11.25 1.00
N LEU A 180 -3.87 -12.18 0.92
CA LEU A 180 -2.43 -11.89 0.87
C LEU A 180 -2.07 -11.08 -0.38
N GLY A 181 -2.50 -11.52 -1.57
CA GLY A 181 -2.27 -10.78 -2.82
C GLY A 181 -2.89 -9.39 -2.81
N ALA A 182 -4.15 -9.30 -2.40
CA ALA A 182 -4.92 -8.04 -2.34
C ALA A 182 -4.28 -6.97 -1.45
N ASN A 183 -3.77 -7.36 -0.28
CA ASN A 183 -3.17 -6.40 0.64
C ASN A 183 -1.71 -6.08 0.29
N ASN A 184 -0.94 -7.08 -0.14
CA ASN A 184 0.52 -6.95 -0.25
C ASN A 184 1.03 -6.48 -1.61
N ILE A 185 0.21 -6.49 -2.67
CA ILE A 185 0.61 -5.90 -3.96
C ILE A 185 0.96 -4.41 -3.83
N ALA A 186 0.33 -3.70 -2.89
CA ALA A 186 0.69 -2.33 -2.53
C ALA A 186 2.17 -2.22 -2.14
N ASN A 187 2.70 -3.14 -1.34
CA ASN A 187 4.10 -3.11 -0.92
C ASN A 187 5.07 -3.44 -2.06
N VAL A 188 4.64 -4.31 -2.97
CA VAL A 188 5.48 -4.80 -4.07
C VAL A 188 5.57 -3.78 -5.19
N MET A 189 4.41 -3.23 -5.58
CA MET A 189 4.26 -2.42 -6.79
C MET A 189 3.79 -0.98 -6.52
N GLY A 190 3.35 -0.65 -5.30
CA GLY A 190 2.72 0.63 -5.03
C GLY A 190 3.60 1.85 -5.25
N VAL A 191 4.92 1.72 -5.06
CA VAL A 191 5.89 2.81 -5.33
C VAL A 191 6.09 3.07 -6.82
N PHE A 192 5.73 2.12 -7.68
CA PHE A 192 5.82 2.28 -9.13
C PHE A 192 4.54 2.84 -9.75
N VAL A 193 3.37 2.70 -9.09
CA VAL A 193 2.09 3.26 -9.58
C VAL A 193 2.17 4.72 -10.04
N PRO A 194 2.79 5.66 -9.30
CA PRO A 194 2.83 7.06 -9.75
C PRO A 194 3.76 7.32 -10.95
N VAL A 195 4.69 6.40 -11.25
CA VAL A 195 5.80 6.61 -12.21
C VAL A 195 5.81 5.59 -13.35
N ALA A 196 4.93 4.58 -13.32
CA ALA A 196 4.87 3.54 -14.32
C ALA A 196 4.28 4.08 -15.62
N PRO A 197 4.97 3.95 -16.77
CA PRO A 197 4.52 4.49 -18.05
C PRO A 197 3.52 3.58 -18.78
N PHE A 198 2.81 2.69 -18.06
CA PHE A 198 1.90 1.74 -18.69
C PHE A 198 0.63 2.44 -19.19
N ARG A 199 0.35 2.28 -20.48
CA ARG A 199 -0.89 2.71 -21.10
C ARG A 199 -1.96 1.64 -20.92
N PRO A 200 -3.25 2.01 -20.78
CA PRO A 200 -4.33 1.04 -20.79
C PRO A 200 -4.29 0.14 -22.03
N ILE A 201 -4.59 -1.14 -21.85
CA ILE A 201 -4.68 -2.10 -22.95
C ILE A 201 -6.14 -2.47 -23.13
N GLU A 202 -6.67 -2.31 -24.34
CA GLU A 202 -7.99 -2.80 -24.71
C GLU A 202 -7.92 -4.32 -24.93
N THR A 203 -8.78 -5.05 -24.24
CA THR A 203 -8.94 -6.49 -24.43
C THR A 203 -10.38 -6.82 -24.79
N ILE A 204 -10.62 -8.03 -25.28
CA ILE A 204 -11.96 -8.54 -25.63
C ILE A 204 -12.93 -8.50 -24.42
N ILE A 205 -12.41 -8.52 -23.19
CA ILE A 205 -13.18 -8.61 -21.94
C ILE A 205 -13.30 -7.24 -21.24
N GLY A 206 -12.65 -6.20 -21.76
CA GLY A 206 -12.64 -4.85 -21.19
C GLY A 206 -11.26 -4.18 -21.25
N THR A 207 -11.17 -2.96 -20.72
CA THR A 207 -9.91 -2.21 -20.61
C THR A 207 -9.13 -2.62 -19.35
N ILE A 208 -7.83 -2.89 -19.50
CA ILE A 208 -6.92 -3.13 -18.37
C ILE A 208 -6.04 -1.89 -18.19
N SER A 209 -6.24 -1.18 -17.08
CA SER A 209 -5.49 0.02 -16.73
C SER A 209 -3.99 -0.26 -16.49
N GLY A 210 -3.15 0.78 -16.58
CA GLY A 210 -1.72 0.65 -16.31
C GLY A 210 -1.40 0.16 -14.89
N ASN A 211 -2.23 0.51 -13.91
CA ASN A 211 -2.09 0.05 -12.52
C ASN A 211 -2.42 -1.44 -12.38
N GLU A 212 -3.46 -1.91 -13.07
CA GLU A 212 -3.83 -3.32 -13.08
C GLU A 212 -2.77 -4.18 -13.76
N GLN A 213 -2.16 -3.70 -14.85
CA GLN A 213 -1.02 -4.37 -15.48
C GLN A 213 0.14 -4.54 -14.49
N LEU A 214 0.47 -3.48 -13.75
CA LEU A 214 1.50 -3.51 -12.73
C LEU A 214 1.15 -4.51 -11.60
N PHE A 215 -0.12 -4.56 -11.18
CA PHE A 215 -0.59 -5.52 -10.17
C PHE A 215 -0.54 -6.96 -10.64
N ILE A 216 -0.86 -7.23 -11.91
CA ILE A 216 -0.73 -8.56 -12.52
C ILE A 216 0.74 -8.96 -12.58
N LEU A 217 1.64 -8.08 -13.04
CA LEU A 217 3.08 -8.35 -13.09
C LEU A 217 3.66 -8.65 -11.71
N GLY A 218 3.30 -7.85 -10.70
CA GLY A 218 3.70 -8.11 -9.32
C GLY A 218 3.10 -9.40 -8.75
N GLY A 219 1.84 -9.69 -9.08
CA GLY A 219 1.17 -10.95 -8.75
C GLY A 219 1.89 -12.17 -9.32
N ILE A 220 2.29 -12.11 -10.59
CA ILE A 220 3.06 -13.17 -11.26
C ILE A 220 4.41 -13.33 -10.59
N ALA A 221 5.13 -12.24 -10.29
CA ALA A 221 6.41 -12.31 -9.59
C ALA A 221 6.28 -13.00 -8.22
N MET A 222 5.25 -12.64 -7.44
CA MET A 222 4.92 -13.32 -6.19
C MET A 222 4.63 -14.81 -6.42
N ALA A 223 3.80 -15.18 -7.39
CA ALA A 223 3.50 -16.57 -7.73
C ALA A 223 4.76 -17.37 -8.13
N VAL A 224 5.67 -16.79 -8.90
CA VAL A 224 6.97 -17.41 -9.22
C VAL A 224 7.78 -17.64 -7.95
N GLY A 225 7.79 -16.68 -7.01
CA GLY A 225 8.39 -16.83 -5.69
C GLY A 225 7.83 -18.02 -4.90
N VAL A 226 6.51 -18.16 -4.89
CA VAL A 226 5.82 -19.30 -4.28
C VAL A 226 6.30 -20.60 -4.90
N CYS A 227 6.24 -20.73 -6.23
CA CYS A 227 6.58 -21.97 -6.92
C CYS A 227 8.06 -22.37 -6.79
N THR A 228 8.97 -21.40 -6.71
CA THR A 228 10.43 -21.65 -6.78
C THR A 228 11.09 -21.82 -5.42
N TYR A 229 10.73 -21.02 -4.41
CA TYR A 229 11.51 -20.93 -3.16
C TYR A 229 10.71 -21.19 -1.88
N SER A 230 9.37 -21.27 -1.96
CA SER A 230 8.55 -21.43 -0.76
C SER A 230 8.49 -22.87 -0.20
N ALA A 231 8.98 -23.89 -0.93
CA ALA A 231 8.87 -25.29 -0.55
C ALA A 231 9.47 -25.59 0.84
N LYS A 232 10.71 -25.14 1.08
CA LYS A 232 11.38 -25.32 2.37
C LYS A 232 10.61 -24.59 3.48
N ILE A 233 10.20 -23.36 3.21
CA ILE A 233 9.48 -22.53 4.18
C ILE A 233 8.16 -23.20 4.54
N MET A 234 7.34 -23.61 3.57
CA MET A 234 6.08 -24.33 3.84
C MET A 234 6.28 -25.65 4.59
N GLN A 235 7.39 -26.36 4.39
CA GLN A 235 7.68 -27.59 5.13
C GLN A 235 8.16 -27.32 6.57
N THR A 236 8.80 -26.17 6.81
CA THR A 236 9.35 -25.77 8.12
C THR A 236 8.42 -24.89 8.95
N VAL A 237 7.39 -24.29 8.34
CA VAL A 237 6.44 -23.41 9.01
C VAL A 237 5.39 -24.26 9.74
N GLY A 238 5.70 -24.60 10.99
CA GLY A 238 4.80 -25.27 11.91
C GLY A 238 5.53 -25.66 13.20
N ASN A 239 5.06 -25.13 14.34
CA ASN A 239 5.47 -25.40 15.74
C ASN A 239 6.50 -24.47 16.44
N ASN A 240 6.92 -23.35 15.84
CA ASN A 240 7.93 -22.51 16.50
C ASN A 240 7.38 -21.57 17.60
N ILE A 241 6.13 -21.09 17.46
CA ILE A 241 5.51 -20.18 18.45
C ILE A 241 4.69 -20.97 19.47
N ILE A 242 3.73 -21.76 18.98
CA ILE A 242 2.96 -22.77 19.75
C ILE A 242 2.73 -23.99 18.84
N PRO A 243 2.64 -25.21 19.40
CA PRO A 243 2.21 -26.38 18.62
C PRO A 243 0.73 -26.23 18.22
N LEU A 244 0.45 -26.26 16.90
CA LEU A 244 -0.91 -26.05 16.38
C LEU A 244 -1.51 -27.36 15.87
N THR A 245 -2.75 -27.65 16.29
CA THR A 245 -3.55 -28.68 15.61
C THR A 245 -4.02 -28.19 14.24
N PRO A 246 -4.28 -29.07 13.26
CA PRO A 246 -4.74 -28.66 11.93
C PRO A 246 -5.96 -27.74 11.94
N LEU A 247 -6.92 -28.02 12.82
CA LEU A 247 -8.10 -27.18 13.02
C LEU A 247 -7.74 -25.78 13.51
N THR A 248 -6.84 -25.70 14.50
CA THR A 248 -6.40 -24.42 15.06
C THR A 248 -5.61 -23.61 14.02
N ALA A 249 -4.81 -24.28 13.21
CA ALA A 249 -4.10 -23.66 12.11
C ALA A 249 -5.07 -23.09 11.05
N LEU A 250 -6.12 -23.83 10.70
CA LEU A 250 -7.19 -23.33 9.82
C LEU A 250 -7.83 -22.07 10.40
N VAL A 251 -8.13 -22.05 11.70
CA VAL A 251 -8.68 -20.86 12.36
C VAL A 251 -7.71 -19.69 12.32
N VAL A 252 -6.41 -19.92 12.56
CA VAL A 252 -5.38 -18.86 12.48
C VAL A 252 -5.34 -18.27 11.09
N VAL A 253 -5.25 -19.10 10.03
CA VAL A 253 -5.20 -18.64 8.64
C VAL A 253 -6.49 -17.91 8.27
N PHE A 254 -7.67 -18.44 8.63
CA PHE A 254 -8.94 -17.78 8.35
C PHE A 254 -9.02 -16.41 9.03
N SER A 255 -8.64 -16.32 10.30
CA SER A 255 -8.70 -15.09 11.09
C SER A 255 -7.74 -14.02 10.57
N SER A 256 -6.48 -14.37 10.31
CA SER A 256 -5.53 -13.43 9.74
C SER A 256 -5.98 -12.97 8.34
N SER A 257 -6.46 -13.89 7.51
CA SER A 257 -6.92 -13.58 6.15
C SER A 257 -8.15 -12.68 6.14
N SER A 258 -9.10 -12.89 7.06
CA SER A 258 -10.23 -11.98 7.25
C SER A 258 -9.75 -10.57 7.58
N VAL A 259 -8.76 -10.40 8.47
CA VAL A 259 -8.19 -9.08 8.76
C VAL A 259 -7.52 -8.47 7.54
N LEU A 260 -6.71 -9.22 6.78
CA LEU A 260 -6.12 -8.70 5.53
C LEU A 260 -7.19 -8.23 4.56
N PHE A 261 -8.23 -9.02 4.36
CA PHE A 261 -9.34 -8.70 3.49
C PHE A 261 -10.09 -7.44 3.96
N LEU A 262 -10.34 -7.28 5.26
CA LEU A 262 -10.99 -6.10 5.82
C LEU A 262 -10.23 -4.80 5.49
N PHE A 263 -8.90 -4.83 5.55
CA PHE A 263 -8.05 -3.66 5.29
C PHE A 263 -7.68 -3.46 3.81
N SER A 264 -8.04 -4.38 2.91
CA SER A 264 -7.81 -4.22 1.46
C SER A 264 -9.09 -4.07 0.63
N SER A 265 -10.24 -4.51 1.14
CA SER A 265 -11.49 -4.59 0.37
C SER A 265 -12.17 -3.23 0.20
N GLN A 266 -12.06 -2.68 -1.00
CA GLN A 266 -12.79 -1.47 -1.39
C GLN A 266 -14.31 -1.67 -1.39
N ASN A 267 -14.78 -2.86 -1.79
CA ASN A 267 -16.20 -3.16 -1.85
C ASN A 267 -16.82 -3.18 -0.45
N LEU A 268 -16.11 -3.74 0.52
CA LEU A 268 -16.56 -3.73 1.91
C LEU A 268 -16.55 -2.32 2.50
N GLU A 269 -15.50 -1.54 2.24
CA GLU A 269 -15.46 -0.13 2.63
C GLU A 269 -16.67 0.64 2.06
N ARG A 270 -16.98 0.45 0.77
CA ARG A 270 -18.13 1.06 0.09
C ARG A 270 -19.45 0.63 0.72
N PHE A 271 -19.60 -0.65 1.04
CA PHE A 271 -20.79 -1.20 1.68
C PHE A 271 -21.01 -0.57 3.07
N LEU A 272 -19.97 -0.55 3.91
CA LEU A 272 -20.03 0.08 5.24
C LEU A 272 -20.35 1.58 5.14
N ALA A 273 -19.72 2.28 4.20
CA ALA A 273 -20.01 3.69 3.93
C ALA A 273 -21.46 3.92 3.47
N GLY A 274 -22.00 3.03 2.63
CA GLY A 274 -23.37 3.07 2.16
C GLY A 274 -24.38 2.91 3.29
N MET A 275 -24.06 2.11 4.30
CA MET A 275 -24.86 1.93 5.51
C MET A 275 -24.66 3.02 6.58
N GLY A 276 -23.78 4.01 6.34
CA GLY A 276 -23.45 5.04 7.32
C GLY A 276 -22.61 4.56 8.50
N LEU A 277 -22.01 3.37 8.41
CA LEU A 277 -21.15 2.79 9.45
C LEU A 277 -19.71 3.32 9.38
N PRO A 278 -18.93 3.24 10.48
CA PRO A 278 -17.50 3.54 10.46
C PRO A 278 -16.75 2.68 9.43
N THR A 279 -15.97 3.31 8.57
CA THR A 279 -15.21 2.63 7.51
C THR A 279 -13.84 2.17 8.01
N ILE A 280 -13.37 1.05 7.48
CA ILE A 280 -12.03 0.53 7.74
C ILE A 280 -11.06 1.18 6.74
N PRO A 281 -9.92 1.73 7.20
CA PRO A 281 -8.96 2.36 6.29
C PRO A 281 -8.32 1.31 5.37
N LEU A 282 -8.18 1.66 4.10
CA LEU A 282 -7.51 0.84 3.10
C LEU A 282 -5.99 1.02 3.23
N VAL A 283 -5.34 0.19 4.04
CA VAL A 283 -3.91 0.30 4.33
C VAL A 283 -3.18 -1.02 4.17
N PRO A 284 -1.90 -0.99 3.76
CA PRO A 284 -1.08 -2.18 3.74
C PRO A 284 -0.79 -2.61 5.18
N ILE A 285 -1.30 -3.78 5.55
CA ILE A 285 -1.07 -4.37 6.86
C ILE A 285 0.02 -5.43 6.79
N SER A 286 0.61 -5.76 7.94
CA SER A 286 1.58 -6.86 7.99
C SER A 286 0.87 -8.20 8.11
N SER A 287 1.00 -9.03 7.08
CA SER A 287 0.50 -10.40 7.11
C SER A 287 1.16 -11.26 8.19
N ALA A 288 2.48 -11.08 8.39
CA ALA A 288 3.22 -11.75 9.45
C ALA A 288 2.70 -11.36 10.84
N GLN A 289 2.46 -10.07 11.12
CA GLN A 289 1.94 -9.63 12.41
C GLN A 289 0.50 -10.12 12.65
N ALA A 290 -0.35 -10.12 11.62
CA ALA A 290 -1.72 -10.64 11.72
C ALA A 290 -1.73 -12.13 12.10
N VAL A 291 -0.87 -12.94 11.47
CA VAL A 291 -0.72 -14.37 11.82
C VAL A 291 -0.19 -14.55 13.24
N VAL A 292 0.85 -13.79 13.63
CA VAL A 292 1.39 -13.84 15.00
C VAL A 292 0.32 -13.45 16.02
N GLY A 293 -0.47 -12.41 15.76
CA GLY A 293 -1.59 -11.98 16.61
C GLY A 293 -2.66 -13.05 16.76
N ALA A 294 -3.05 -13.71 15.67
CA ALA A 294 -3.97 -14.85 15.69
C ALA A 294 -3.42 -16.02 16.53
N ILE A 295 -2.14 -16.36 16.38
CA ILE A 295 -1.48 -17.41 17.18
C ILE A 295 -1.44 -17.04 18.66
N ILE A 296 -1.09 -15.80 19.01
CA ILE A 296 -1.10 -15.32 20.40
C ILE A 296 -2.51 -15.42 20.99
N GLY A 297 -3.54 -14.98 20.26
CA GLY A 297 -4.93 -15.06 20.72
C GLY A 297 -5.35 -16.51 21.03
N ILE A 298 -5.03 -17.45 20.14
CA ILE A 298 -5.25 -18.88 20.38
C ILE A 298 -4.45 -19.40 21.57
N GLY A 299 -3.17 -19.02 21.69
CA GLY A 299 -2.30 -19.45 22.79
C GLY A 299 -2.84 -19.01 24.14
N LEU A 300 -3.27 -17.75 24.25
CA LEU A 300 -3.93 -17.21 25.45
C LEU A 300 -5.26 -17.93 25.74
N TYR A 301 -6.07 -18.21 24.72
CA TYR A 301 -7.32 -18.97 24.87
C TYR A 301 -7.09 -20.39 25.40
N GLN A 302 -5.93 -21.00 25.12
CA GLN A 302 -5.57 -22.34 25.59
C GLN A 302 -4.85 -22.34 26.96
N GLY A 303 -4.77 -21.20 27.64
CA GLY A 303 -4.15 -21.07 28.95
C GLY A 303 -2.66 -20.68 28.92
N GLY A 304 -2.12 -20.24 27.77
CA GLY A 304 -0.78 -19.67 27.63
C GLY A 304 0.40 -20.64 27.76
N GLY A 305 0.16 -21.89 28.20
CA GLY A 305 1.18 -22.93 28.31
C GLY A 305 1.76 -23.30 26.93
N GLY A 306 3.08 -23.31 26.81
CA GLY A 306 3.79 -23.70 25.58
C GLY A 306 4.11 -22.55 24.60
N MET A 307 3.83 -21.29 24.94
CA MET A 307 4.25 -20.16 24.11
C MET A 307 5.73 -19.83 24.29
N ASN A 308 6.45 -19.69 23.16
CA ASN A 308 7.84 -19.25 23.19
C ASN A 308 7.95 -17.71 23.19
N PHE A 309 7.89 -17.10 24.39
CA PHE A 309 8.02 -15.64 24.55
C PHE A 309 9.36 -15.07 24.08
N ARG A 310 10.44 -15.83 24.15
CA ARG A 310 11.75 -15.41 23.61
C ARG A 310 11.71 -15.25 22.10
N LEU A 311 11.03 -16.16 21.40
CA LEU A 311 10.82 -16.04 19.96
C LEU A 311 9.91 -14.86 19.63
N LEU A 312 8.82 -14.65 20.38
CA LEU A 312 7.95 -13.47 20.22
C LEU A 312 8.72 -12.16 20.38
N GLY A 313 9.61 -12.06 21.37
CA GLY A 313 10.49 -10.90 21.56
C GLY A 313 11.42 -10.65 20.37
N LYS A 314 12.03 -11.71 19.81
CA LYS A 314 12.86 -11.61 18.59
C LYS A 314 12.06 -11.15 17.36
N ILE A 315 10.84 -11.66 17.20
CA ILE A 315 9.92 -11.25 16.15
C ILE A 315 9.61 -9.75 16.30
N ALA A 316 9.24 -9.32 17.51
CA ALA A 316 8.93 -7.92 17.81
C ALA A 316 10.13 -6.99 17.56
N SER A 317 11.36 -7.40 17.91
CA SER A 317 12.56 -6.62 17.57
C SER A 317 12.73 -6.45 16.06
N GLY A 318 12.44 -7.50 15.28
CA GLY A 318 12.51 -7.45 13.82
C GLY A 318 11.56 -6.41 13.20
N TRP A 319 10.42 -6.15 13.84
CA TRP A 319 9.45 -5.14 13.40
C TRP A 319 9.94 -3.70 13.56
N VAL A 320 10.90 -3.48 14.47
CA VAL A 320 11.52 -2.16 14.69
C VAL A 320 12.80 -2.04 13.87
N THR A 321 13.63 -3.09 13.82
CA THR A 321 14.93 -3.02 13.14
C THR A 321 14.81 -3.02 11.62
N ALA A 322 13.85 -3.75 11.04
CA ALA A 322 13.74 -3.88 9.59
C ALA A 322 13.40 -2.55 8.87
N PRO A 323 12.45 -1.72 9.34
CA PRO A 323 12.17 -0.42 8.73
C PRO A 323 13.34 0.55 8.85
N VAL A 324 14.03 0.55 9.99
CA VAL A 324 15.20 1.40 10.22
C VAL A 324 16.34 1.02 9.28
N LEU A 325 16.64 -0.29 9.16
CA LEU A 325 17.64 -0.79 8.23
C LEU A 325 17.31 -0.43 6.78
N ALA A 326 16.04 -0.58 6.39
CA ALA A 326 15.60 -0.28 5.04
C ALA A 326 15.64 1.22 4.70
N CYS A 327 15.31 2.07 5.68
CA CYS A 327 15.49 3.53 5.58
C CYS A 327 16.95 3.89 5.30
N LEU A 328 17.88 3.34 6.10
CA LEU A 328 19.31 3.57 5.93
C LEU A 328 19.83 3.08 4.57
N ILE A 329 19.48 1.84 4.18
CA ILE A 329 19.87 1.29 2.88
C ILE A 329 19.32 2.14 1.74
N SER A 330 18.06 2.58 1.83
CA SER A 330 17.43 3.41 0.81
C SER A 330 18.14 4.76 0.68
N PHE A 331 18.33 5.48 1.79
CA PHE A 331 19.02 6.77 1.80
C PHE A 331 20.42 6.69 1.19
N VAL A 332 21.23 5.72 1.62
CA VAL A 332 22.61 5.54 1.13
C VAL A 332 22.61 5.15 -0.35
N SER A 333 21.71 4.24 -0.76
CA SER A 333 21.64 3.78 -2.15
C SER A 333 21.20 4.90 -3.09
N LEU A 334 20.26 5.76 -2.68
CA LEU A 334 19.84 6.93 -3.47
C LEU A 334 21.01 7.90 -3.68
N PHE A 335 21.79 8.16 -2.63
CA PHE A 335 22.99 8.98 -2.73
C PHE A 335 24.00 8.40 -3.74
N ILE A 336 24.23 7.09 -3.71
CA ILE A 336 25.14 6.42 -4.65
C ILE A 336 24.61 6.53 -6.08
N ILE A 337 23.33 6.21 -6.31
CA ILE A 337 22.75 6.22 -7.67
C ILE A 337 22.74 7.63 -8.27
N GLN A 338 22.41 8.65 -7.49
CA GLN A 338 22.43 10.02 -7.98
C GLN A 338 23.85 10.52 -8.23
N ASN A 339 24.78 10.35 -7.28
CA ASN A 339 26.10 10.99 -7.38
C ASN A 339 27.12 10.18 -8.19
N VAL A 340 27.05 8.85 -8.14
CA VAL A 340 28.02 7.97 -8.84
C VAL A 340 27.53 7.61 -10.23
N PHE A 341 26.24 7.30 -10.40
CA PHE A 341 25.68 6.86 -11.67
C PHE A 341 24.96 7.97 -12.45
N ASN A 342 24.86 9.17 -11.87
CA ASN A 342 24.17 10.33 -12.45
C ASN A 342 22.76 10.00 -12.96
N GLN A 343 22.05 9.11 -12.24
CA GLN A 343 20.69 8.72 -12.57
C GLN A 343 19.70 9.57 -11.74
N PRO A 344 18.62 10.09 -12.36
CA PRO A 344 17.60 10.81 -11.62
C PRO A 344 16.84 9.85 -10.69
N VAL A 345 16.81 10.17 -9.40
CA VAL A 345 16.11 9.37 -8.36
C VAL A 345 14.93 10.11 -7.71
N TYR A 346 14.83 11.41 -7.94
CA TYR A 346 13.65 12.21 -7.65
C TYR A 346 13.62 13.39 -8.63
N ARG A 347 12.43 13.95 -8.85
CA ARG A 347 12.26 15.22 -9.56
C ARG A 347 12.17 16.35 -8.53
N PRO A 348 13.02 17.38 -8.60
CA PRO A 348 12.90 18.52 -7.69
C PRO A 348 11.58 19.25 -7.93
N VAL A 349 10.88 19.55 -6.85
CA VAL A 349 9.63 20.32 -6.87
C VAL A 349 9.89 21.62 -6.14
N LYS A 350 9.69 22.74 -6.83
CA LYS A 350 9.83 24.07 -6.26
C LYS A 350 8.54 24.52 -5.60
N PHE A 351 8.66 25.40 -4.62
CA PHE A 351 7.52 26.00 -3.93
C PHE A 351 7.58 27.51 -4.08
N ASN A 352 6.48 28.13 -4.48
CA ASN A 352 6.34 29.57 -4.56
C ASN A 352 4.99 29.98 -4.00
N MET A 353 4.99 30.95 -3.10
CA MET A 353 3.77 31.52 -2.56
C MET A 353 3.44 32.79 -3.36
N SER A 354 2.81 32.66 -4.53
CA SER A 354 2.40 33.85 -5.29
C SER A 354 1.21 34.55 -4.64
N SER A 355 0.88 35.77 -5.10
CA SER A 355 -0.32 36.48 -4.65
C SER A 355 -1.63 35.70 -4.89
N ASP A 356 -1.65 34.78 -5.87
CA ASP A 356 -2.79 33.87 -6.09
C ASP A 356 -2.94 32.85 -4.96
N VAL A 357 -1.81 32.28 -4.52
CA VAL A 357 -1.76 31.35 -3.38
C VAL A 357 -2.17 32.06 -2.10
N GLU A 358 -1.68 33.28 -1.91
CA GLU A 358 -2.05 34.13 -0.77
C GLU A 358 -3.58 34.37 -0.71
N ARG A 359 -4.18 34.83 -1.82
CA ARG A 359 -5.64 35.02 -1.92
C ARG A 359 -6.40 33.74 -1.64
N ARG A 360 -5.89 32.59 -2.10
CA ARG A 360 -6.50 31.28 -1.86
C ARG A 360 -6.45 30.91 -0.38
N LEU A 361 -5.31 31.10 0.28
CA LEU A 361 -5.15 30.84 1.71
C LEU A 361 -6.10 31.68 2.55
N VAL A 362 -6.22 32.98 2.26
CA VAL A 362 -7.17 33.88 2.91
C VAL A 362 -8.61 33.39 2.72
N THR A 363 -8.95 32.93 1.51
CA THR A 363 -10.29 32.36 1.21
C THR A 363 -10.55 31.05 1.99
N GLU A 364 -9.52 30.25 2.24
CA GLU A 364 -9.59 29.05 3.08
C GLU A 364 -9.53 29.36 4.59
N GLY A 365 -9.46 30.65 4.97
CA GLY A 365 -9.41 31.10 6.38
C GLY A 365 -8.04 31.04 7.02
N ILE A 366 -6.98 30.81 6.23
CA ILE A 366 -5.60 30.67 6.69
C ILE A 366 -4.88 32.01 6.52
N THR A 367 -4.53 32.65 7.63
CA THR A 367 -3.77 33.90 7.66
C THR A 367 -2.75 33.86 8.79
N PHE A 368 -1.58 34.48 8.59
CA PHE A 368 -0.52 34.54 9.60
C PHE A 368 0.29 35.84 9.48
N LEU A 369 0.91 36.27 10.56
CA LEU A 369 1.50 37.62 10.68
C LEU A 369 2.61 37.91 9.65
N ALA A 370 3.38 36.91 9.28
CA ALA A 370 4.51 37.05 8.35
C ALA A 370 4.15 36.75 6.88
N MET A 371 2.87 36.62 6.54
CA MET A 371 2.41 36.15 5.22
C MET A 371 3.01 36.92 4.04
N ASP A 372 3.00 38.26 4.11
CA ASP A 372 3.58 39.15 3.09
C ASP A 372 5.07 38.90 2.85
N GLN A 373 5.79 38.41 3.88
CA GLN A 373 7.23 38.12 3.76
C GLN A 373 7.50 36.85 2.96
N PHE A 374 6.50 36.01 2.72
CA PHE A 374 6.62 34.78 1.94
C PHE A 374 6.16 34.96 0.50
N VAL A 375 5.43 36.03 0.19
CA VAL A 375 4.92 36.29 -1.15
C VAL A 375 6.06 36.39 -2.16
N ASP A 376 5.92 35.68 -3.28
CA ASP A 376 6.89 35.55 -4.38
C ASP A 376 8.26 34.97 -4.01
N LYS A 377 8.44 34.45 -2.79
CA LYS A 377 9.65 33.69 -2.45
C LYS A 377 9.58 32.27 -3.01
N GLU A 378 10.67 31.84 -3.64
CA GLU A 378 10.87 30.46 -4.06
C GLU A 378 11.65 29.66 -3.00
N PHE A 379 11.22 28.42 -2.75
CA PHE A 379 11.90 27.42 -1.94
C PHE A 379 12.19 26.18 -2.77
N SER A 380 13.35 25.55 -2.54
CA SER A 380 13.82 24.43 -3.36
C SER A 380 13.25 23.09 -2.91
N THR A 381 12.79 22.99 -1.65
CA THR A 381 12.18 21.76 -1.11
C THR A 381 11.02 22.08 -0.17
N ALA A 382 10.12 21.11 0.00
CA ALA A 382 9.00 21.22 0.92
C ALA A 382 9.47 21.35 2.37
N VAL A 383 10.56 20.66 2.74
CA VAL A 383 11.15 20.72 4.09
C VAL A 383 11.74 22.10 4.39
N GLU A 384 12.47 22.68 3.43
CA GLU A 384 13.01 24.04 3.55
C GLU A 384 11.88 25.06 3.75
N PHE A 385 10.84 24.98 2.91
CA PHE A 385 9.70 25.89 3.02
C PHE A 385 8.98 25.75 4.36
N ARG A 386 8.71 24.50 4.79
CA ARG A 386 8.08 24.22 6.08
C ARG A 386 8.91 24.72 7.25
N GLN A 387 10.24 24.58 7.19
CA GLN A 387 11.13 25.08 8.24
C GLN A 387 11.14 26.62 8.28
N ALA A 388 11.09 27.28 7.12
CA ALA A 388 10.97 28.72 7.02
C ALA A 388 9.65 29.22 7.65
N LEU A 389 8.52 28.58 7.34
CA LEU A 389 7.21 28.85 7.96
C LEU A 389 7.26 28.63 9.46
N LYS A 390 7.81 27.52 9.95
CA LYS A 390 7.94 27.25 11.39
C LYS A 390 8.76 28.30 12.14
N THR A 391 9.74 28.91 11.47
CA THR A 391 10.65 29.88 12.08
C THR A 391 10.06 31.30 12.07
N HIS A 392 9.40 31.69 10.97
CA HIS A 392 8.94 33.07 10.77
C HIS A 392 7.43 33.25 10.91
N ALA A 393 6.64 32.17 10.96
CA ALA A 393 5.20 32.16 11.20
C ALA A 393 4.83 31.21 12.36
N PRO A 394 5.25 31.52 13.60
CA PRO A 394 5.01 30.66 14.77
C PRO A 394 3.54 30.59 15.19
N ASP A 395 2.72 31.52 14.70
CA ASP A 395 1.27 31.62 14.88
C ASP A 395 0.49 30.64 13.98
N LEU A 396 1.14 30.04 12.98
CA LEU A 396 0.52 29.11 12.04
C LEU A 396 0.42 27.70 12.64
N GLU A 397 -0.78 27.14 12.69
CA GLU A 397 -0.97 25.75 13.12
C GLU A 397 -0.27 24.75 12.18
N VAL A 398 0.10 23.59 12.71
CA VAL A 398 0.81 22.56 11.93
C VAL A 398 0.00 22.07 10.73
N TRP A 399 -1.33 22.00 10.85
CA TRP A 399 -2.23 21.60 9.76
C TRP A 399 -2.27 22.66 8.66
N ASP A 400 -2.42 23.92 9.03
CA ASP A 400 -2.44 25.05 8.10
C ASP A 400 -1.08 25.21 7.40
N MET A 401 0.02 24.96 8.11
CA MET A 401 1.36 24.96 7.53
C MET A 401 1.51 23.93 6.40
N ASN A 402 1.00 22.71 6.60
CA ASN A 402 1.01 21.71 5.52
C ASN A 402 0.16 22.15 4.33
N ARG A 403 -0.96 22.83 4.60
CA ARG A 403 -1.84 23.35 3.56
C ARG A 403 -1.19 24.48 2.75
N VAL A 404 -0.46 25.38 3.41
CA VAL A 404 0.35 26.43 2.75
C VAL A 404 1.38 25.79 1.83
N VAL A 405 2.11 24.77 2.30
CA VAL A 405 3.10 24.06 1.48
C VAL A 405 2.45 23.38 0.27
N GLU A 406 1.31 22.70 0.46
CA GLU A 406 0.57 22.04 -0.62
C GLU A 406 0.10 23.02 -1.70
N LEU A 407 -0.46 24.17 -1.30
CA LEU A 407 -0.98 25.17 -2.24
C LEU A 407 0.12 25.94 -3.00
N SER A 408 1.31 26.01 -2.42
CA SER A 408 2.47 26.69 -3.01
C SER A 408 3.31 25.79 -3.92
N GLU A 409 2.92 24.52 -4.12
CA GLU A 409 3.68 23.57 -4.93
C GLU A 409 3.60 23.92 -6.43
N LEU A 410 4.73 24.31 -7.03
CA LEU A 410 4.81 24.64 -8.45
C LEU A 410 4.85 23.37 -9.29
N ARG A 411 3.82 23.18 -10.11
CA ARG A 411 3.68 22.02 -11.00
C ARG A 411 3.71 22.34 -12.48
N ASN A 412 3.60 23.60 -12.93
CA ASN A 412 3.69 23.96 -14.36
C ASN A 412 2.95 22.97 -15.27
N ILE A 413 1.63 22.93 -15.11
CA ILE A 413 0.72 22.00 -15.77
C ILE A 413 0.34 22.59 -17.12
N ILE A 414 0.50 21.83 -18.21
CA ILE A 414 0.00 22.21 -19.53
C ILE A 414 -0.94 21.13 -20.03
N VAL A 415 -2.20 21.51 -20.24
CA VAL A 415 -3.21 20.58 -20.77
C VAL A 415 -2.99 20.43 -22.27
N ASN A 416 -2.78 19.21 -22.74
CA ASN A 416 -2.52 18.91 -24.14
C ASN A 416 -3.46 17.80 -24.64
N THR A 417 -4.17 18.05 -25.75
CA THR A 417 -5.06 17.08 -26.40
C THR A 417 -4.36 15.80 -26.82
N GLU A 418 -3.09 15.84 -27.20
CA GLU A 418 -2.33 14.62 -27.53
C GLU A 418 -2.16 13.72 -26.30
N ILE A 419 -1.85 14.31 -25.14
CA ILE A 419 -1.77 13.58 -23.86
C ILE A 419 -3.16 13.02 -23.51
N ILE A 420 -4.22 13.81 -23.71
CA ILE A 420 -5.61 13.36 -23.48
C ILE A 420 -5.97 12.17 -24.37
N GLN A 421 -5.63 12.23 -25.65
CA GLN A 421 -6.03 11.23 -26.63
C GLN A 421 -5.21 9.93 -26.53
N TYR A 422 -3.93 10.01 -26.16
CA TYR A 422 -3.01 8.88 -26.23
C TYR A 422 -2.53 8.36 -24.87
N GLU A 423 -2.71 9.12 -23.79
CA GLU A 423 -2.16 8.77 -22.48
C GLU A 423 -3.16 8.76 -21.33
N ILE A 424 -4.36 9.33 -21.51
CA ILE A 424 -5.42 9.35 -20.51
C ILE A 424 -6.41 8.21 -20.77
N ASP A 425 -6.73 7.46 -19.72
CA ASP A 425 -7.75 6.40 -19.77
C ASP A 425 -9.16 7.02 -19.85
N GLU A 426 -9.68 7.28 -21.06
CA GLU A 426 -11.03 7.83 -21.27
C GLU A 426 -12.12 6.97 -20.60
N GLY A 427 -11.89 5.66 -20.41
CA GLY A 427 -12.84 4.76 -19.74
C GLY A 427 -13.00 5.01 -18.24
N TRP A 428 -12.03 5.68 -17.61
CA TRP A 428 -12.11 6.06 -16.19
C TRP A 428 -12.89 7.36 -15.96
N PHE A 429 -12.96 8.24 -16.96
CA PHE A 429 -13.68 9.51 -16.90
C PHE A 429 -15.11 9.35 -17.43
N THR A 430 -16.05 10.14 -16.91
CA THR A 430 -17.37 10.21 -17.56
C THR A 430 -17.24 10.94 -18.91
N PRO A 431 -18.14 10.71 -19.88
CA PRO A 431 -18.11 11.42 -21.17
C PRO A 431 -18.10 12.95 -21.00
N GLU A 432 -18.84 13.46 -20.00
CA GLU A 432 -18.84 14.88 -19.64
C GLU A 432 -17.45 15.33 -19.13
N GLN A 433 -16.83 14.57 -18.22
CA GLN A 433 -15.50 14.87 -17.70
C GLN A 433 -14.44 14.89 -18.81
N ALA A 434 -14.47 13.88 -19.70
CA ALA A 434 -13.54 13.77 -20.81
C ALA A 434 -13.72 14.91 -21.83
N GLY A 435 -14.97 15.35 -22.07
CA GLY A 435 -15.28 16.49 -22.94
C GLY A 435 -14.64 17.79 -22.46
N ILE A 436 -14.81 18.13 -21.18
CA ILE A 436 -14.25 19.35 -20.59
C ILE A 436 -12.71 19.35 -20.61
N LEU A 437 -12.07 18.19 -20.44
CA LEU A 437 -10.60 18.12 -20.54
C LEU A 437 -10.10 18.54 -21.93
N LYS A 438 -10.83 18.19 -22.99
CA LYS A 438 -10.50 18.58 -24.37
C LYS A 438 -10.68 20.09 -24.60
N GLU A 439 -11.62 20.73 -23.90
CA GLU A 439 -11.83 22.20 -23.96
C GLU A 439 -10.68 23.00 -23.33
N LEU A 440 -9.97 22.41 -22.37
CA LEU A 440 -8.84 23.05 -21.69
C LEU A 440 -7.52 22.97 -22.46
N ASN A 441 -7.51 22.41 -23.68
CA ASN A 441 -6.30 22.25 -24.47
C ASN A 441 -5.51 23.55 -24.65
N GLY A 442 -4.20 23.48 -24.46
CA GLY A 442 -3.27 24.60 -24.58
C GLY A 442 -3.24 25.53 -23.36
N ARG A 443 -4.12 25.36 -22.37
CA ARG A 443 -4.07 26.16 -21.13
C ARG A 443 -2.94 25.67 -20.21
N SER A 444 -2.28 26.63 -19.57
CA SER A 444 -1.24 26.40 -18.58
C SER A 444 -1.68 26.84 -17.20
N PHE A 445 -1.32 26.06 -16.19
CA PHE A 445 -1.57 26.34 -14.77
C PHE A 445 -0.27 26.17 -13.99
N ASN A 446 0.02 27.07 -13.07
CA ASN A 446 1.24 26.99 -12.27
C ASN A 446 1.05 26.03 -11.09
N TYR A 447 -0.15 26.02 -10.51
CA TYR A 447 -0.49 25.22 -9.33
C TYR A 447 -1.55 24.17 -9.63
N SER A 448 -1.50 23.06 -8.89
CA SER A 448 -2.46 21.95 -9.06
C SER A 448 -3.91 22.36 -8.82
N TRP A 449 -4.15 23.24 -7.84
CA TRP A 449 -5.49 23.69 -7.48
C TRP A 449 -6.14 24.58 -8.54
N GLU A 450 -5.38 25.29 -9.38
CA GLU A 450 -5.93 26.15 -10.43
C GLU A 450 -6.63 25.32 -11.52
N LEU A 451 -6.01 24.22 -11.95
CA LEU A 451 -6.63 23.29 -12.91
C LEU A 451 -7.94 22.73 -12.34
N ARG A 452 -7.94 22.34 -11.06
CA ARG A 452 -9.15 21.84 -10.40
C ARG A 452 -10.25 22.88 -10.35
N ASP A 453 -9.94 24.10 -9.95
CA ASP A 453 -10.93 25.18 -9.85
C ASP A 453 -11.52 25.48 -11.23
N GLU A 454 -10.71 25.44 -12.29
CA GLU A 454 -11.20 25.63 -13.65
C GLU A 454 -12.09 24.48 -14.13
N LEU A 455 -11.71 23.23 -13.83
CA LEU A 455 -12.55 22.06 -14.11
C LEU A 455 -13.89 22.12 -13.37
N GLU A 456 -13.89 22.54 -12.11
CA GLU A 456 -15.10 22.69 -11.29
C GLU A 456 -16.02 23.83 -11.77
N LYS A 457 -15.44 24.92 -12.29
CA LYS A 457 -16.21 26.01 -12.91
C LYS A 457 -16.89 25.56 -14.20
N LEU A 458 -16.18 24.80 -15.04
CA LEU A 458 -16.68 24.37 -16.34
C LEU A 458 -17.72 23.26 -16.24
N SER A 459 -17.60 22.34 -15.28
CA SER A 459 -18.63 21.31 -15.05
C SER A 459 -18.79 20.94 -13.57
N PRO A 460 -20.04 20.82 -13.10
CA PRO A 460 -20.34 20.32 -11.76
C PRO A 460 -19.93 18.85 -11.58
N ALA A 461 -19.63 18.10 -12.65
CA ALA A 461 -19.14 16.72 -12.57
C ALA A 461 -17.74 16.63 -11.93
N TRP A 462 -16.99 17.73 -11.87
CA TRP A 462 -15.69 17.82 -11.18
C TRP A 462 -15.79 18.31 -9.74
N ARG A 463 -16.97 18.74 -9.28
CA ARG A 463 -17.19 19.28 -7.94
C ARG A 463 -17.15 18.17 -6.88
N MET A 464 -16.31 18.35 -5.87
CA MET A 464 -16.29 17.48 -4.70
C MET A 464 -17.63 17.52 -3.96
N LYS A 465 -18.10 16.37 -3.48
CA LYS A 465 -19.30 16.24 -2.64
C LYS A 465 -19.00 16.59 -1.19
N LYS A 466 -20.04 16.87 -0.40
CA LYS A 466 -19.93 17.06 1.06
C LYS A 466 -19.25 15.85 1.73
N ASN A 467 -18.58 16.06 2.86
CA ASN A 467 -17.82 15.05 3.59
C ASN A 467 -18.71 14.02 4.33
N THR A 468 -19.69 13.43 3.64
CA THR A 468 -20.50 12.29 4.10
C THR A 468 -19.79 10.99 3.74
N PRO A 469 -20.12 9.83 4.36
CA PRO A 469 -19.53 8.53 3.97
C PRO A 469 -19.59 8.24 2.46
N GLN A 470 -20.72 8.54 1.82
CA GLN A 470 -20.91 8.39 0.37
C GLN A 470 -20.14 9.46 -0.43
N GLY A 471 -20.10 10.71 0.06
CA GLY A 471 -19.34 11.79 -0.57
C GLY A 471 -17.83 11.56 -0.51
N ARG A 472 -17.31 10.96 0.57
CA ARG A 472 -15.89 10.61 0.73
C ARG A 472 -15.39 9.65 -0.34
N HIS A 473 -16.23 8.71 -0.77
CA HIS A 473 -15.87 7.78 -1.85
C HIS A 473 -15.75 8.49 -3.19
N PHE A 474 -16.77 9.26 -3.57
CA PHE A 474 -16.74 10.08 -4.79
C PHE A 474 -15.54 11.03 -4.78
N ASN A 475 -15.31 11.70 -3.65
CA ASN A 475 -14.17 12.61 -3.50
C ASN A 475 -12.84 11.86 -3.62
N ARG A 476 -12.73 10.64 -3.09
CA ARG A 476 -11.50 9.84 -3.21
C ARG A 476 -11.23 9.42 -4.65
N ASP A 477 -12.25 9.04 -5.41
CA ASP A 477 -12.11 8.77 -6.85
C ASP A 477 -11.70 10.05 -7.59
N MET A 478 -12.37 11.17 -7.30
CA MET A 478 -12.05 12.47 -7.89
C MET A 478 -10.62 12.93 -7.61
N ILE A 479 -10.14 12.79 -6.37
CA ILE A 479 -8.75 13.09 -6.00
C ILE A 479 -7.79 12.21 -6.80
N SER A 480 -8.13 10.92 -7.00
CA SER A 480 -7.28 10.00 -7.76
C SER A 480 -7.22 10.42 -9.24
N LYS A 481 -8.36 10.84 -9.81
CA LYS A 481 -8.45 11.38 -11.18
C LYS A 481 -7.64 12.65 -11.34
N LEU A 482 -7.80 13.61 -10.44
CA LEU A 482 -7.05 14.87 -10.47
C LEU A 482 -5.54 14.64 -10.32
N ASP A 483 -5.10 13.80 -9.37
CA ASP A 483 -3.68 13.47 -9.21
C ASP A 483 -3.10 12.77 -10.45
N TYR A 484 -3.89 11.91 -11.09
CA TYR A 484 -3.52 11.30 -12.36
C TYR A 484 -3.35 12.35 -13.48
N LEU A 485 -4.29 13.29 -13.60
CA LEU A 485 -4.20 14.39 -14.58
C LEU A 485 -2.98 15.28 -14.31
N TYR A 486 -2.76 15.68 -13.06
CA TYR A 486 -1.61 16.52 -12.69
C TYR A 486 -0.29 15.86 -13.07
N LYS A 487 -0.15 14.55 -12.85
CA LYS A 487 1.06 13.82 -13.22
C LYS A 487 1.26 13.73 -14.72
N LYS A 488 0.18 13.60 -15.48
CA LYS A 488 0.23 13.50 -16.95
C LYS A 488 0.51 14.84 -17.63
N PHE A 489 -0.05 15.92 -17.10
CA PHE A 489 0.12 17.26 -17.66
C PHE A 489 1.31 18.03 -17.07
N TRP A 490 2.05 17.44 -16.13
CA TRP A 490 3.24 18.07 -15.57
C TRP A 490 4.33 18.22 -16.63
N VAL A 491 4.68 19.47 -16.96
CA VAL A 491 5.77 19.78 -17.88
C VAL A 491 7.04 20.13 -17.10
N ILE A 492 8.13 19.48 -17.46
CA ILE A 492 9.47 19.79 -16.96
C ILE A 492 10.02 20.94 -17.81
N LYS A 493 10.36 22.06 -17.17
CA LYS A 493 11.15 23.13 -17.78
C LYS A 493 12.62 22.96 -17.41
#